data_AF-A0A946I1Q1-F1
#
_entry.id   AF-A0A946I1Q1-F1
#
_cell.length_a   1.000
_cell.length_b   1.000
_cell.length_c   1.000
_cell.angle_alpha   90.00
_cell.angle_beta   90.00
_cell.angle_gamma   90.00
#
_symmetry.space_group_name_H-M   'P 1'
#
loop_
_entity.id
_entity.type
_entity.pdbx_description
1 polymer ?
#
loop_
_entity_poly.entity_id
_entity_poly.type
_entity_poly.pdbx_seq_one_letter_code
_entity_poly.pdbx_strand_id
1 'polypeptide(L)'
;MLHTEPLRPITDAEVADYDRDGAVLLKGLFDLDWIEALQEAVESDKKTPGPMVRYNTPPGGSGEFFVDFQLWQRWDGARRFALEG
;
A
#
# COMPACT_ATOMS: atom_id res chain seq x y z
N MET A 1 10.52 -6.12 14.92
CA MET A 1 11.27 -5.80 13.68
C MET A 1 10.41 -6.31 12.55
N LEU A 2 10.16 -5.49 11.53
CA LEU A 2 9.27 -5.87 10.44
C LEU A 2 9.88 -7.01 9.62
N HIS A 3 9.05 -7.96 9.18
CA HIS A 3 9.52 -9.07 8.35
C HIS A 3 9.84 -8.59 6.93
N THR A 4 10.83 -9.23 6.29
CA THR A 4 11.28 -8.87 4.93
C THR A 4 11.09 -9.99 3.92
N GLU A 5 10.50 -11.10 4.36
CA GLU A 5 10.12 -12.23 3.53
C GLU A 5 8.60 -12.42 3.66
N PRO A 6 7.92 -12.94 2.63
CA PRO A 6 6.49 -13.24 2.73
C PRO A 6 6.21 -14.24 3.87
N LEU A 7 5.14 -14.02 4.64
CA LEU A 7 4.77 -14.92 5.76
C LEU A 7 4.44 -16.35 5.34
N ARG A 8 4.23 -16.58 4.04
CA ARG A 8 4.05 -17.89 3.43
C ARG A 8 4.61 -17.89 2.01
N PRO A 9 4.95 -19.07 1.45
CA PRO A 9 5.32 -19.14 0.04
C PRO A 9 4.18 -18.72 -0.88
N ILE A 10 4.55 -18.08 -1.99
CA ILE A 10 3.69 -17.91 -3.17
C ILE A 10 3.68 -19.24 -3.91
N THR A 11 2.50 -19.71 -4.29
CA THR A 11 2.35 -21.02 -4.93
C THR A 11 2.39 -20.93 -6.46
N ASP A 12 2.79 -22.01 -7.12
CA ASP A 12 2.74 -22.11 -8.59
C ASP A 12 1.32 -21.90 -9.15
N ALA A 13 0.29 -22.28 -8.37
CA ALA A 13 -1.10 -22.03 -8.73
C ALA A 13 -1.44 -20.53 -8.73
N GLU A 14 -1.00 -19.78 -7.71
CA GLU A 14 -1.19 -18.32 -7.66
C GLU A 14 -0.45 -17.60 -8.80
N VAL A 15 0.74 -18.10 -9.19
CA VAL A 15 1.47 -17.60 -10.36
C VAL A 15 0.69 -17.87 -11.65
N ALA A 16 0.22 -19.10 -11.84
CA ALA A 16 -0.56 -19.46 -13.03
C ALA A 16 -1.89 -18.71 -13.13
N ASP A 17 -2.57 -18.47 -12.00
CA ASP A 17 -3.79 -17.65 -11.96
C ASP A 17 -3.49 -16.19 -12.32
N TYR A 18 -2.38 -15.62 -11.84
CA TYR A 18 -1.96 -14.27 -12.25
C TYR A 18 -1.69 -14.17 -13.75
N ASP A 19 -0.96 -15.14 -14.32
CA ASP A 19 -0.67 -15.16 -15.76
C ASP A 19 -1.93 -15.24 -16.61
N ARG A 20 -2.96 -15.96 -16.14
CA ARG A 20 -4.25 -16.09 -16.83
C ARG A 20 -5.14 -14.86 -16.66
N ASP A 21 -5.24 -14.33 -15.44
CA ASP A 21 -6.28 -13.37 -15.04
C ASP A 21 -5.77 -11.93 -14.96
N GLY A 22 -4.44 -11.73 -14.95
CA GLY A 22 -3.78 -10.43 -14.78
C GLY A 22 -3.74 -9.91 -13.35
N ALA A 23 -4.40 -10.59 -12.40
CA ALA A 23 -4.37 -10.30 -10.97
C ALA A 23 -4.74 -11.54 -10.14
N VAL A 24 -4.12 -11.70 -8.97
CA VAL A 24 -4.42 -12.79 -8.02
C VAL A 24 -4.43 -12.28 -6.58
N LEU A 25 -5.27 -12.83 -5.72
CA LEU A 25 -5.32 -12.48 -4.30
C LEU A 25 -4.23 -13.23 -3.51
N LEU A 26 -3.21 -12.51 -3.04
CA LEU A 26 -2.21 -13.04 -2.13
C LEU A 26 -2.60 -12.74 -0.67
N LYS A 27 -3.36 -13.65 -0.06
CA LYS A 27 -3.82 -13.47 1.33
C LYS A 27 -2.72 -13.81 2.33
N GLY A 28 -2.53 -12.94 3.33
CA GLY A 28 -1.68 -13.20 4.50
C GLY A 28 -0.19 -13.20 4.21
N LEU A 29 0.30 -12.33 3.31
CA LEU A 29 1.74 -12.15 3.09
C LEU A 29 2.36 -11.13 4.05
N PHE A 30 1.56 -10.22 4.60
CA PHE A 30 1.97 -9.16 5.52
C PHE A 30 1.25 -9.31 6.86
N ASP A 31 1.98 -9.11 7.96
CA ASP A 31 1.43 -9.10 9.31
C ASP A 31 0.81 -7.73 9.67
N LEU A 32 0.24 -7.66 10.88
CA LEU A 32 -0.40 -6.44 11.37
C LEU A 32 0.60 -5.29 11.55
N ASP A 33 1.86 -5.58 11.90
CA ASP A 33 2.88 -4.55 12.11
C ASP A 33 3.14 -3.76 10.82
N TRP A 34 3.19 -4.43 9.65
CA TRP A 34 3.29 -3.74 8.36
C TRP A 34 2.03 -2.92 8.02
N ILE A 35 0.85 -3.45 8.33
CA ILE A 35 -0.41 -2.75 8.06
C ILE A 35 -0.48 -1.46 8.89
N GLU A 36 -0.09 -1.52 10.16
CA GLU A 36 -0.02 -0.35 11.05
C GLU A 36 0.99 0.69 10.53
N ALA A 37 2.18 0.26 10.13
CA ALA A 37 3.20 1.17 9.59
C ALA A 37 2.75 1.90 8.31
N LEU A 38 2.03 1.22 7.41
CA LEU A 38 1.46 1.82 6.21
C LEU A 38 0.29 2.75 6.53
N GLN A 39 -0.58 2.36 7.49
CA GLN A 39 -1.68 3.19 7.93
C GLN A 39 -1.18 4.52 8.50
N GLU A 40 -0.15 4.51 9.35
CA GLU A 40 0.48 5.72 9.90
C GLU A 40 1.05 6.62 8.80
N ALA A 41 1.68 6.03 7.77
CA ALA A 41 2.21 6.77 6.63
C ALA A 41 1.08 7.46 5.84
N VAL A 42 -0.02 6.76 5.56
CA VAL A 42 -1.19 7.33 4.86
C VAL A 42 -1.86 8.42 5.70
N GLU A 43 -2.03 8.23 6.99
CA GLU A 43 -2.63 9.26 7.87
C GLU A 43 -1.76 10.52 7.96
N SER A 44 -0.43 10.35 7.99
CA SER A 44 0.50 11.48 7.97
C SER A 44 0.45 12.21 6.63
N ASP A 45 0.35 11.47 5.53
CA ASP A 45 0.23 12.00 4.18
C ASP A 45 -1.07 12.80 4.00
N LYS A 46 -2.20 12.28 4.46
CA LYS A 46 -3.48 13.01 4.41
C LYS A 46 -3.45 14.30 5.22
N LYS A 47 -2.75 14.34 6.36
CA LYS A 47 -2.60 15.54 7.20
C LYS A 47 -1.70 16.58 6.55
N THR A 48 -0.64 16.14 5.89
CA THR A 48 0.32 17.01 5.19
C THR A 48 0.57 16.44 3.79
N PRO A 49 -0.32 16.70 2.82
CA PRO A 49 -0.19 16.11 1.50
C PRO A 49 1.05 16.63 0.75
N GLY A 50 1.53 15.80 -0.15
CA GLY A 50 2.65 16.06 -1.04
C GLY A 50 2.26 16.90 -2.25
N PRO A 51 3.26 17.26 -3.06
CA PRO A 51 3.05 18.09 -4.25
C PRO A 51 2.22 17.39 -5.34
N MET A 52 2.11 16.07 -5.27
CA MET A 52 1.39 15.26 -6.26
C MET A 52 -0.04 14.88 -5.81
N VAL A 53 -0.53 15.46 -4.72
CA VAL A 53 -1.89 15.20 -4.21
C VAL A 53 -2.97 15.54 -5.24
N ARG A 54 -4.01 14.71 -5.28
CA ARG A 54 -5.23 14.89 -6.05
C ARG A 54 -6.43 14.49 -5.19
N TYR A 55 -7.42 15.37 -5.14
CA TYR A 55 -8.75 15.06 -4.63
C TYR A 55 -9.68 14.89 -5.83
N ASN A 56 -10.10 13.65 -6.08
CA ASN A 56 -10.97 13.33 -7.21
C ASN A 56 -12.45 13.41 -6.84
N THR A 57 -12.79 13.54 -5.55
CA THR A 57 -14.15 13.89 -5.14
C THR A 57 -14.45 15.34 -5.54
N PRO A 58 -15.47 15.60 -6.38
CA PRO A 58 -15.84 16.97 -6.73
C PRO A 58 -16.47 17.72 -5.53
N PRO A 59 -16.47 19.06 -5.54
CA PRO A 59 -17.17 19.85 -4.52
C PRO A 59 -18.65 19.45 -4.41
N GLY A 60 -19.11 19.12 -3.20
CA GLY A 60 -20.47 18.65 -2.94
C GLY A 60 -20.71 17.15 -3.20
N GLY A 61 -19.71 16.40 -3.67
CA GLY A 61 -19.75 14.94 -3.77
C GLY A 61 -19.64 14.26 -2.40
N SER A 62 -20.11 13.02 -2.32
CA SER A 62 -19.98 12.19 -1.12
C SER A 62 -18.71 11.32 -1.17
N GLY A 63 -18.16 11.00 0.01
CA GLY A 63 -16.98 10.15 0.14
C GLY A 63 -15.67 10.86 -0.17
N GLU A 64 -14.56 10.15 0.06
CA GLU A 64 -13.21 10.66 -0.15
C GLU A 64 -12.49 9.81 -1.20
N PHE A 65 -12.15 10.41 -2.33
CA PHE A 65 -11.23 9.85 -3.30
C PHE A 65 -9.94 10.68 -3.31
N PHE A 66 -9.08 10.38 -2.34
CA PHE A 66 -7.75 10.94 -2.16
C PHE A 66 -6.70 10.09 -2.89
N VAL A 67 -5.81 10.75 -3.62
CA VAL A 67 -4.62 10.13 -4.21
C VAL A 67 -3.44 11.04 -3.95
N ASP A 68 -2.33 10.48 -3.51
CA ASP A 68 -1.05 11.15 -3.51
C ASP A 68 0.04 10.15 -3.93
N PHE A 69 1.08 10.65 -4.58
CA PHE A 69 2.15 9.83 -5.13
C PHE A 69 3.44 10.01 -4.33
N GLN A 70 4.30 9.01 -4.42
CA GLN A 70 5.66 9.06 -3.85
C GLN A 70 5.71 9.18 -2.31
N LEU A 71 4.73 8.61 -1.59
CA LEU A 71 4.74 8.52 -0.13
C LEU A 71 6.06 7.95 0.41
N TRP A 72 6.66 6.98 -0.29
CA TRP A 72 7.94 6.35 0.07
C TRP A 72 9.12 7.33 0.15
N GLN A 73 9.05 8.52 -0.48
CA GLN A 73 10.11 9.53 -0.37
C GLN A 73 9.97 10.39 0.89
N ARG A 74 8.80 10.37 1.53
CA ARG A 74 8.41 11.33 2.57
C ARG A 74 8.11 10.66 3.92
N TRP A 75 7.65 9.42 3.90
CA TRP A 75 7.20 8.69 5.08
C TRP A 75 7.98 7.39 5.24
N ASP A 76 8.65 7.22 6.39
CA ASP A 76 9.55 6.10 6.65
C ASP A 76 8.86 4.73 6.53
N GLY A 77 7.65 4.59 7.07
CA GLY A 77 6.86 3.35 6.97
C GLY A 77 6.60 2.94 5.51
N ALA A 78 6.20 3.90 4.67
CA ALA A 78 6.01 3.66 3.24
C ALA A 78 7.33 3.38 2.51
N ARG A 79 8.42 4.05 2.90
CA ARG A 79 9.77 3.82 2.33
C ARG A 79 10.24 2.41 2.58
N ARG A 80 10.17 1.97 3.83
CA ARG A 80 10.61 0.64 4.25
C ARG A 80 9.75 -0.43 3.60
N PHE A 81 8.44 -0.26 3.56
CA PHE A 81 7.56 -1.21 2.87
C PHE A 81 7.92 -1.37 1.40
N ALA A 82 8.20 -0.28 0.68
CA ALA A 82 8.53 -0.33 -0.74
C ALA A 82 9.91 -0.98 -1.05
N LEU A 83 10.83 -1.02 -0.09
CA LEU A 83 12.22 -1.47 -0.29
C LEU A 83 12.55 -2.77 0.43
N GLU A 84 11.84 -3.08 1.52
CA GLU A 84 12.14 -4.15 2.47
C GLU A 84 10.93 -5.05 2.75
N GLY A 85 9.71 -4.65 2.34
CA GLY A 85 8.49 -5.43 2.53
C GLY A 85 8.32 -6.56 1.54
#